data_AF-S9SD79-F1
#
_entry.id   AF-S9SD79-F1
#
_cell.length_a   1.000
_cell.length_b   1.000
_cell.length_c   1.000
_cell.angle_alpha   90.00
_cell.angle_beta   90.00
_cell.angle_gamma   90.00
#
_symmetry.space_group_name_H-M   'P 1'
#
loop_
_entity.id
_entity.type
_entity.pdbx_description
1 polymer ?
#
loop_
_entity_poly.entity_id
_entity_poly.type
_entity_poly.pdbx_seq_one_letter_code
_entity_poly.pdbx_strand_id
1 'polypeptide(L)' 'METAPADAEAVNALVPRIVDVLNGYLRAVSPEELAAPDALLRLRSQMLRRVQVVAGGTRARDLLVMEFVLN' A
#
# COMPACT_ATOMS: atom_id res chain seq x y z
N MET A 1 -3.85 3.93 -7.39
CA MET A 1 -4.37 4.32 -6.06
C MET A 1 -5.54 5.25 -6.29
N GLU A 2 -6.67 5.00 -5.64
CA GLU A 2 -7.84 5.87 -5.80
C GLU A 2 -7.76 7.05 -4.81
N THR A 3 -7.90 8.25 -5.34
CA THR A 3 -7.84 9.53 -4.59
C THR A 3 -8.90 10.49 -5.13
N ALA A 4 -9.28 11.51 -4.35
CA ALA A 4 -10.08 12.61 -4.89
C ALA A 4 -9.23 13.46 -5.86
N PRO A 5 -9.80 14.05 -6.93
CA PRO A 5 -9.03 14.83 -7.90
C PRO A 5 -8.19 15.95 -7.27
N ALA A 6 -8.70 16.60 -6.22
CA ALA A 6 -7.99 17.67 -5.51
C ALA A 6 -6.76 17.20 -4.71
N ASP A 7 -6.69 15.91 -4.37
CA ASP A 7 -5.58 15.32 -3.61
C ASP A 7 -4.53 14.66 -4.52
N ALA A 8 -4.81 14.50 -5.81
CA ALA A 8 -4.00 13.68 -6.72
C ALA A 8 -2.55 14.16 -6.83
N GLU A 9 -2.32 15.47 -7.00
CA GLU A 9 -0.98 16.03 -7.13
C GLU A 9 -0.18 15.92 -5.83
N ALA A 10 -0.83 16.18 -4.69
CA ALA A 10 -0.20 16.04 -3.37
C ALA A 10 0.17 14.58 -3.07
N VAL A 11 -0.68 13.62 -3.44
CA VAL A 11 -0.38 12.18 -3.27
C VAL A 11 0.71 11.73 -4.24
N ASN A 12 0.70 12.22 -5.49
CA ASN A 12 1.75 11.91 -6.47
C ASN A 12 3.13 12.39 -6.01
N ALA A 13 3.22 13.56 -5.39
CA ALA A 13 4.47 14.05 -4.80
C ALA A 13 4.99 13.16 -3.66
N LEU A 14 4.12 12.37 -3.02
CA LEU A 14 4.47 11.45 -1.93
C LEU A 14 4.83 10.05 -2.40
N VAL A 15 4.72 9.74 -3.69
CA VAL A 15 5.00 8.41 -4.26
C VAL A 15 6.36 7.86 -3.79
N PRO A 16 7.48 8.60 -3.81
CA PRO A 16 8.76 8.07 -3.34
C PRO A 16 8.70 7.56 -1.89
N ARG A 17 8.13 8.37 -0.99
CA ARG A 17 7.98 8.02 0.43
C ARG A 17 6.99 6.87 0.65
N ILE A 18 5.92 6.82 -0.15
CA ILE A 18 4.98 5.70 -0.15
C ILE A 18 5.72 4.41 -0.52
N VAL A 19 6.51 4.42 -1.58
CA VAL A 19 7.32 3.27 -2.02
C VAL A 19 8.27 2.82 -0.92
N ASP A 20 8.97 3.73 -0.25
CA ASP A 20 9.87 3.39 0.85
C ASP A 20 9.16 2.67 2.00
N VAL A 21 7.98 3.17 2.39
CA VAL A 21 7.18 2.60 3.47
C VAL A 21 6.62 1.22 3.09
N LEU A 22 6.17 1.06 1.83
CA LEU A 22 5.71 -0.23 1.34
C LEU A 22 6.85 -1.25 1.27
N ASN A 23 8.03 -0.85 0.78
CA ASN A 23 9.21 -1.71 0.77
C ASN A 23 9.63 -2.13 2.18
N GLY A 24 9.62 -1.19 3.14
CA GLY A 24 9.91 -1.50 4.54
C GLY A 24 8.90 -2.49 5.13
N TYR A 25 7.61 -2.33 4.82
CA TYR A 25 6.57 -3.26 5.25
C TYR A 25 6.76 -4.64 4.63
N LEU A 26 6.90 -4.74 3.31
CA LEU A 26 7.00 -6.02 2.60
C LEU A 26 8.23 -6.82 3.03
N ARG A 27 9.35 -6.17 3.35
CA ARG A 27 10.54 -6.84 3.91
C ARG A 27 10.31 -7.46 5.28
N ALA A 28 9.31 -7.00 6.03
CA ALA A 28 8.97 -7.52 7.35
C ALA A 28 7.88 -8.59 7.31
N VAL A 29 7.27 -8.85 6.14
CA VAL A 29 6.25 -9.90 5.98
C VAL A 29 6.95 -11.25 5.90
N SER A 30 6.49 -12.23 6.68
CA SER A 30 7.06 -13.57 6.66
C SER A 30 6.57 -14.40 5.46
N PRO A 31 7.31 -15.44 5.04
CA PRO A 31 6.85 -16.37 4.00
C PRO A 31 5.51 -17.06 4.35
N GLU A 32 5.27 -17.40 5.61
CA GLU A 32 4.00 -18.01 6.02
C GLU A 32 2.82 -17.06 5.83
N GLU A 33 3.02 -15.76 6.09
CA GLU A 33 2.00 -14.73 5.85
C GLU A 33 1.69 -14.56 4.36
N LEU A 34 2.68 -14.73 3.49
CA LEU A 34 2.51 -14.67 2.03
C LEU A 34 1.80 -15.91 1.46
N ALA A 35 1.99 -17.07 2.10
CA ALA A 35 1.36 -18.33 1.68
C ALA A 35 -0.10 -18.49 2.14
N ALA A 36 -0.59 -17.62 3.03
CA ALA A 36 -1.93 -17.71 3.56
C ALA A 36 -3.01 -17.48 2.47
N PRO A 37 -4.15 -18.19 2.51
CA PRO A 37 -5.23 -18.01 1.53
C PRO A 37 -5.80 -16.58 1.45
N ASP A 38 -5.70 -15.82 2.55
CA ASP A 38 -6.17 -14.44 2.67
C ASP A 38 -5.05 -13.40 2.60
N ALA A 39 -3.82 -13.82 2.22
CA ALA A 39 -2.62 -12.98 2.21
C ALA A 39 -2.82 -11.67 1.44
N LEU A 40 -3.38 -11.74 0.23
CA LEU A 40 -3.58 -10.56 -0.62
C LEU A 40 -4.53 -9.53 0.04
N LEU A 41 -5.62 -9.99 0.66
CA LEU A 41 -6.57 -9.11 1.34
C LEU A 41 -5.91 -8.43 2.56
N ARG A 42 -5.17 -9.22 3.36
CA ARG A 42 -4.43 -8.72 4.53
C ARG A 42 -3.37 -7.71 4.10
N LEU A 43 -2.53 -8.04 3.13
CA LEU A 43 -1.50 -7.17 2.58
C LEU A 43 -2.10 -5.86 2.06
N ARG A 44 -3.18 -5.91 1.25
CA ARG A 44 -3.86 -4.71 0.75
C ARG A 44 -4.32 -3.78 1.88
N SER A 45 -4.98 -4.32 2.90
CA SER A 45 -5.45 -3.53 4.04
C SER A 45 -4.30 -2.85 4.80
N GLN A 46 -3.20 -3.59 5.02
CA GLN A 46 -2.03 -3.14 5.75
C GLN A 46 -1.22 -2.10 4.97
N MET A 47 -1.09 -2.28 3.66
CA MET A 47 -0.45 -1.32 2.77
C MET A 47 -1.27 -0.04 2.66
N LEU A 48 -2.59 -0.15 2.46
CA LEU A 48 -3.49 1.02 2.41
C LEU A 48 -3.40 1.85 3.71
N ARG A 49 -3.39 1.19 4.87
CA ARG A 49 -3.27 1.88 6.16
C ARG A 49 -1.98 2.69 6.25
N ARG A 50 -0.86 2.13 5.81
CA ARG A 50 0.45 2.80 5.83
C ARG A 50 0.50 3.97 4.85
N VAL A 51 -0.03 3.78 3.65
CA VAL A 51 -0.20 4.85 2.66
C VAL A 51 -1.01 6.00 3.25
N GLN A 52 -2.15 5.72 3.90
CA GLN A 52 -2.99 6.74 4.51
C GLN A 52 -2.24 7.56 5.57
N VAL A 53 -1.42 6.92 6.40
CA VAL A 53 -0.58 7.62 7.39
C VAL A 53 0.39 8.59 6.69
N VAL A 54 1.02 8.17 5.60
CA VAL A 54 1.96 9.00 4.84
C VAL A 54 1.26 10.11 4.07
N ALA A 55 0.12 9.82 3.46
CA ALA A 55 -0.67 10.73 2.65
C ALA A 55 -1.47 11.75 3.49
N GLY A 56 -1.42 11.68 4.81
CA GLY A 56 -2.11 12.62 5.70
C GLY A 56 -3.58 12.30 5.94
N GLY A 57 -3.93 11.01 6.05
CA GLY A 57 -5.27 10.53 6.39
C GLY A 57 -5.98 9.86 5.21
N THR A 58 -7.24 10.24 4.97
CA THR A 58 -8.15 9.59 4.01
C THR A 58 -7.93 9.97 2.55
N ARG A 59 -6.81 10.61 2.22
CA ARG A 59 -6.48 11.03 0.83
C ARG A 59 -6.32 9.82 -0.11
N ALA A 60 -5.87 8.69 0.44
CA ALA A 60 -5.85 7.40 -0.26
C ALA A 60 -7.06 6.55 0.18
N ARG A 61 -7.95 6.24 -0.78
CA ARG A 61 -9.18 5.50 -0.52
C ARG A 61 -9.03 4.00 -0.78
N ASP A 62 -8.29 3.66 -1.83
CA ASP A 62 -7.99 2.27 -2.15
C ASP A 62 -6.59 2.14 -2.79
N LEU A 63 -5.99 0.98 -2.55
CA LEU A 63 -4.76 0.51 -3.14
C LEU A 63 -5.04 -0.67 -4.06
N LEU A 64 -4.91 -0.43 -5.36
CA LEU A 64 -4.93 -1.46 -6.39
C LEU A 64 -3.57 -2.17 -6.43
N VAL A 65 -3.57 -3.48 -6.21
CA VAL A 65 -2.42 -4.36 -6.46
C VAL A 65 -2.63 -4.97 -7.84
N MET A 66 -1.78 -4.60 -8.79
CA MET A 66 -1.90 -5.05 -10.19
C MET A 66 -1.27 -6.42 -10.41
N GLU A 67 -0.14 -6.67 -9.76
CA GLU A 67 0.62 -7.91 -9.91
C GLU A 67 1.11 -8.36 -8.52
N PHE A 68 0.95 -9.66 -8.24
CA PHE A 68 1.40 -10.29 -7.00
C PHE A 68 2.07 -11.62 -7.36
N VAL A 69 3.40 -11.62 -7.37
CA VAL A 69 4.23 -12.78 -7.76
C VAL A 69 4.88 -13.37 -6.51
N LEU A 70 4.75 -14.69 -6.34
CA LEU A 70 5.46 -15.49 -5.35
C LEU A 70 6.29 -16.53 -6.10
N ASN A 71 7.57 -16.68 -5.74
CA ASN A 71 8.50 -17.66 -6.34
C ASN A 71 8.90 -18.72 -5.30
#